data_AF-A0A7C3V203-F1
#
_entry.id   AF-A0A7C3V203-F1
#
_cell.length_a   1.000
_cell.length_b   1.000
_cell.length_c   1.000
_cell.angle_alpha   90.00
_cell.angle_beta   90.00
_cell.angle_gamma   90.00
#
_symmetry.space_group_name_H-M   'P 1'
#
loop_
_entity.id
_entity.type
_entity.pdbx_description
1 polymer ?
#
loop_
_entity_poly.entity_id
_entity_poly.type
_entity_poly.pdbx_seq_one_letter_code
_entity_poly.pdbx_strand_id
1 'polypeptide(L)'
;MFEGIKKYENCFETKKTGSGEEKLVLKDTTTCRELEPLISSVSENVDDDSAYKYTKNFIDKVVENYDEIKNLKDDSFKEKIDEWADADTDIYTSNLTEWLNKSVKNVAYLDETIKDFEPSDAGEALAFSQTLSIHEAYDKAYDFLKNKK
;
A
#
# COMPACT_ATOMS: atom_id res chain seq x y z
N MET A 1 -3.29 -4.72 -17.68
CA MET A 1 -3.23 -4.60 -16.21
C MET A 1 -2.80 -3.20 -15.79
N PHE A 2 -1.71 -2.64 -16.32
CA PHE A 2 -1.23 -1.29 -15.95
C PHE A 2 -1.72 -0.13 -16.83
N GLU A 3 -2.75 -0.34 -17.65
CA GLU A 3 -3.41 0.77 -18.34
C GLU A 3 -4.04 1.75 -17.34
N GLY A 4 -4.53 1.24 -16.20
CA GLY A 4 -5.00 2.06 -15.09
C GLY A 4 -3.93 3.00 -14.53
N ILE A 5 -2.65 2.59 -14.50
CA ILE A 5 -1.55 3.46 -14.06
C ILE A 5 -1.18 4.50 -15.11
N LYS A 6 -1.27 4.16 -16.40
CA LYS A 6 -1.07 5.16 -17.48
C LYS A 6 -2.04 6.33 -17.35
N LYS A 7 -3.27 6.09 -16.87
CA LYS A 7 -4.21 7.17 -16.58
C LYS A 7 -3.67 8.20 -15.59
N TYR A 8 -2.81 7.76 -14.67
CA TYR A 8 -2.17 8.58 -13.66
C TYR A 8 -0.78 9.05 -14.07
N GLU A 9 -0.40 8.94 -15.36
CA GLU A 9 0.95 9.29 -15.81
C GLU A 9 1.31 10.75 -15.49
N ASN A 10 0.32 11.65 -15.56
CA ASN A 10 0.46 13.06 -15.23
C ASN A 10 0.75 13.32 -13.76
N CYS A 11 0.49 12.34 -12.90
CA CYS A 11 0.74 12.39 -11.48
C CYS A 11 2.15 11.93 -11.10
N PHE A 12 2.94 11.48 -12.06
CA PHE A 12 4.32 11.10 -11.83
C PHE A 12 5.30 12.18 -12.29
N GLU A 13 6.45 12.22 -11.64
CA GLU A 13 7.62 13.00 -12.02
C GLU A 13 8.88 12.14 -11.98
N THR A 14 9.87 12.49 -12.78
CA THR A 14 11.19 11.86 -12.70
C THR A 14 12.01 12.55 -11.62
N LYS A 15 12.48 11.80 -10.62
CA LYS A 15 13.45 12.27 -9.63
C LYS A 15 14.79 11.57 -9.80
N LYS A 16 15.88 12.33 -9.62
CA LYS A 16 17.22 11.76 -9.45
C LYS A 16 17.40 11.28 -8.02
N THR A 17 17.78 10.02 -7.89
CA THR A 17 18.18 9.41 -6.63
C THR A 17 19.58 9.89 -6.21
N GLY A 18 19.96 9.60 -4.96
CA GLY A 18 21.31 9.90 -4.46
C GLY A 18 22.44 9.17 -5.21
N SER A 19 22.13 8.07 -5.92
CA SER A 19 23.06 7.35 -6.79
C SER A 19 23.16 7.94 -8.21
N GLY A 20 22.33 8.94 -8.54
CA GLY A 20 22.28 9.57 -9.86
C GLY A 20 21.34 8.88 -10.86
N GLU A 21 20.69 7.78 -10.48
CA GLU A 21 19.67 7.10 -11.27
C GLU A 21 18.38 7.93 -11.31
N GLU A 22 17.75 7.99 -12.48
CA GLU A 22 16.43 8.61 -12.66
C GLU A 22 15.33 7.59 -12.39
N LYS A 23 14.46 7.90 -11.42
CA LYS A 23 13.30 7.09 -11.06
C LYS A 23 12.01 7.89 -11.24
N LEU A 24 10.97 7.23 -11.74
CA LEU A 24 9.63 7.78 -11.77
C LEU A 24 9.03 7.67 -10.36
N VAL A 25 8.50 8.76 -9.82
CA VAL A 25 7.90 8.82 -8.48
C VAL A 25 6.58 9.59 -8.53
N LEU A 26 5.68 9.33 -7.58
CA LEU A 26 4.46 10.13 -7.47
C LEU A 26 4.78 11.57 -7.05
N LYS A 27 4.19 12.54 -7.77
CA LYS A 27 4.13 13.94 -7.35
C LYS A 27 3.41 14.04 -6.02
N ASP A 28 3.59 15.15 -5.31
CA ASP A 28 2.74 15.44 -4.16
C ASP A 28 1.26 15.32 -4.58
N THR A 29 0.47 14.57 -3.83
CA THR A 29 -0.91 14.23 -4.18
C THR A 29 -1.85 15.41 -4.02
N THR A 30 -1.46 16.43 -3.26
CA THR A 30 -2.14 17.74 -3.27
C THR A 30 -2.23 18.29 -4.70
N THR A 31 -1.26 17.89 -5.54
CA THR A 31 -1.16 18.21 -6.96
C THR A 31 -1.77 17.15 -7.90
N CYS A 32 -2.15 15.96 -7.41
CA CYS A 32 -2.76 14.90 -8.21
C CYS A 32 -4.14 14.48 -7.67
N ARG A 33 -5.15 15.29 -7.99
CA ARG A 33 -6.56 14.98 -7.66
C ARG A 33 -7.09 13.73 -8.35
N GLU A 34 -6.43 13.27 -9.42
CA GLU A 34 -6.87 12.09 -10.15
C GLU A 34 -6.81 10.81 -9.30
N LEU A 35 -5.95 10.77 -8.28
CA LEU A 35 -5.86 9.65 -7.34
C LEU A 35 -6.92 9.64 -6.25
N GLU A 36 -7.68 10.73 -6.07
CA GLU A 36 -8.72 10.82 -5.02
C GLU A 36 -9.71 9.64 -5.05
N PRO A 37 -10.22 9.18 -6.22
CA PRO A 37 -11.13 8.04 -6.25
C PRO A 37 -10.48 6.71 -5.84
N LEU A 38 -9.18 6.55 -6.08
CA LEU A 38 -8.42 5.37 -5.67
C LEU A 38 -8.22 5.39 -4.15
N ILE A 39 -7.73 6.52 -3.63
CA ILE A 39 -7.52 6.72 -2.18
C ILE A 39 -8.84 6.55 -1.43
N SER A 40 -9.93 7.12 -1.94
CA SER A 40 -11.27 6.98 -1.35
C SER A 40 -11.78 5.54 -1.35
N SER A 41 -11.39 4.71 -2.32
CA SER A 41 -11.77 3.30 -2.34
C SER A 41 -11.01 2.51 -1.28
N VAL A 42 -9.71 2.80 -1.12
CA VAL A 42 -8.88 2.21 -0.06
C VAL A 42 -9.37 2.64 1.33
N SER A 43 -9.72 3.91 1.51
CA SER A 43 -10.15 4.47 2.79
C SER A 43 -11.52 3.98 3.27
N GLU A 44 -12.24 3.17 2.48
CA GLU A 44 -13.43 2.46 2.98
C GLU A 44 -13.06 1.55 4.17
N ASN A 45 -11.92 0.84 4.09
CA ASN A 45 -11.55 -0.20 5.06
C ASN A 45 -10.26 0.12 5.83
N VAL A 46 -9.45 1.03 5.32
CA VAL A 46 -8.25 1.53 5.99
C VAL A 46 -8.55 2.93 6.54
N ASP A 47 -7.86 3.36 7.61
CA ASP A 47 -7.97 4.75 8.08
C ASP A 47 -7.46 5.74 7.02
N ASP A 48 -7.95 6.99 7.01
CA ASP A 48 -7.69 7.92 5.91
C ASP A 48 -6.20 8.24 5.71
N ASP A 49 -5.45 8.43 6.79
CA ASP A 49 -4.02 8.75 6.74
C ASP A 49 -3.21 7.55 6.23
N SER A 50 -3.54 6.36 6.73
CA SER A 50 -2.92 5.11 6.28
C SER A 50 -3.32 4.77 4.84
N ALA A 51 -4.58 4.97 4.46
CA ALA A 51 -5.07 4.76 3.10
C ALA A 51 -4.29 5.60 2.10
N TYR A 52 -4.07 6.87 2.44
CA TYR A 52 -3.21 7.76 1.68
C TYR A 52 -1.78 7.23 1.57
N LYS A 53 -1.14 6.96 2.71
CA LYS A 53 0.25 6.50 2.79
C LYS A 53 0.45 5.21 2.00
N TYR A 54 -0.38 4.20 2.24
CA TYR A 54 -0.25 2.88 1.64
C TYR A 54 -0.59 2.92 0.15
N THR A 55 -1.63 3.64 -0.28
CA THR A 55 -1.91 3.79 -1.72
C THR A 55 -0.73 4.40 -2.46
N LYS A 56 -0.12 5.45 -1.89
CA LYS A 56 1.06 6.08 -2.48
C LYS A 56 2.23 5.10 -2.55
N ASN A 57 2.54 4.41 -1.45
CA ASN A 57 3.62 3.42 -1.42
C ASN A 57 3.40 2.31 -2.46
N PHE A 58 2.18 1.78 -2.56
CA PHE A 58 1.83 0.78 -3.57
C PHE A 58 2.14 1.27 -4.98
N ILE A 59 1.67 2.47 -5.34
CA ILE A 59 1.89 3.04 -6.67
C ILE A 59 3.40 3.24 -6.92
N ASP A 60 4.13 3.80 -5.95
CA ASP A 60 5.57 4.00 -6.07
C ASP A 60 6.28 2.64 -6.33
N LYS A 61 5.93 1.58 -5.60
CA LYS A 61 6.49 0.23 -5.82
C LYS A 61 6.15 -0.33 -7.19
N VAL A 62 4.91 -0.16 -7.65
CA VAL A 62 4.50 -0.60 -8.99
C VAL A 62 5.29 0.12 -10.07
N VAL A 63 5.48 1.43 -9.92
CA VAL A 63 6.22 2.24 -10.87
C VAL A 63 7.69 1.85 -10.89
N GLU A 64 8.32 1.71 -9.71
CA GLU A 64 9.74 1.34 -9.59
C GLU A 64 10.04 -0.05 -10.14
N ASN A 65 9.09 -0.98 -10.03
CA ASN A 65 9.26 -2.37 -10.47
C ASN A 65 8.51 -2.66 -11.78
N TYR A 66 8.09 -1.63 -12.53
CA TYR A 66 7.19 -1.77 -13.68
C TYR A 66 7.69 -2.79 -14.70
N ASP A 67 8.98 -2.77 -15.05
CA ASP A 67 9.53 -3.67 -16.06
C ASP A 67 9.52 -5.15 -15.64
N GLU A 68 9.69 -5.43 -14.35
CA GLU A 68 9.58 -6.78 -13.77
C GLU A 68 8.13 -7.25 -13.76
N ILE A 69 7.22 -6.39 -13.33
CA ILE A 69 5.85 -6.80 -13.00
C ILE A 69 4.86 -6.67 -14.15
N LYS A 70 5.15 -5.89 -15.21
CA LYS A 70 4.19 -5.54 -16.28
C LYS A 70 3.53 -6.73 -16.99
N ASN A 71 4.19 -7.90 -16.96
CA ASN A 71 3.72 -9.13 -17.60
C ASN A 71 3.33 -10.23 -16.60
N LEU A 72 3.35 -9.95 -15.30
CA LEU A 72 2.93 -10.92 -14.30
C LEU A 72 1.44 -11.22 -14.43
N LYS A 73 1.08 -12.47 -14.14
CA LYS A 73 -0.31 -12.88 -13.95
C LYS A 73 -0.79 -12.43 -12.57
N ASP A 74 -2.11 -12.46 -12.37
CA ASP A 74 -2.76 -12.04 -11.12
C ASP A 74 -2.13 -12.70 -9.88
N ASP A 75 -2.01 -14.03 -9.86
CA ASP A 75 -1.49 -14.75 -8.70
C ASP A 75 -0.03 -14.37 -8.39
N SER A 76 0.83 -14.29 -9.42
CA SER A 76 2.22 -13.85 -9.24
C SER A 76 2.34 -12.37 -8.86
N PHE A 77 1.36 -11.55 -9.22
CA PHE A 77 1.31 -10.17 -8.77
C PHE A 77 0.88 -10.07 -7.30
N LYS A 78 -0.06 -10.92 -6.88
CA LYS A 78 -0.48 -11.03 -5.47
C LYS A 78 0.70 -11.45 -4.58
N GLU A 79 1.54 -12.38 -5.05
CA GLU A 79 2.80 -12.70 -4.37
C GLU A 79 3.72 -11.47 -4.20
N LYS A 80 3.76 -10.54 -5.18
CA LYS A 80 4.48 -9.27 -5.04
C LYS A 80 3.83 -8.32 -4.03
N ILE A 81 2.50 -8.31 -3.95
CA ILE A 81 1.78 -7.54 -2.94
C ILE A 81 2.14 -8.04 -1.54
N ASP A 82 2.15 -9.36 -1.32
CA ASP A 82 2.57 -9.98 -0.06
C ASP A 82 3.98 -9.55 0.34
N GLU A 83 4.96 -9.73 -0.58
CA GLU A 83 6.35 -9.31 -0.38
C GLU A 83 6.45 -7.83 0.00
N TRP A 84 5.67 -6.97 -0.66
CA TRP A 84 5.73 -5.53 -0.44
C TRP A 84 5.03 -5.08 0.83
N ALA A 85 3.94 -5.73 1.23
CA ALA A 85 3.22 -5.44 2.46
C ALA A 85 4.04 -5.84 3.68
N ASP A 86 4.67 -7.01 3.64
CA ASP A 86 5.60 -7.47 4.67
C ASP A 86 6.77 -6.48 4.83
N ALA A 87 7.40 -6.09 3.71
CA ALA A 87 8.50 -5.12 3.73
C ALA A 87 8.13 -3.71 4.23
N ASP A 88 6.86 -3.31 4.11
CA ASP A 88 6.38 -1.99 4.56
C ASP A 88 5.84 -2.00 6.00
N THR A 89 5.73 -3.17 6.62
CA THR A 89 5.32 -3.31 8.01
C THR A 89 6.43 -2.80 8.93
N ASP A 90 6.07 -1.94 9.88
CA ASP A 90 7.03 -1.42 10.87
C ASP A 90 7.25 -2.47 11.96
N ILE A 91 8.25 -3.31 11.79
CA ILE A 91 8.51 -4.44 12.68
C ILE A 91 9.29 -4.09 13.97
N TYR A 92 9.63 -2.82 14.24
CA TYR A 92 10.61 -2.52 15.31
C TYR A 92 10.36 -1.30 16.23
N THR A 93 9.20 -0.64 16.25
CA THR A 93 9.13 0.67 16.95
C THR A 93 7.82 1.02 17.67
N SER A 94 7.90 2.09 18.47
CA SER A 94 6.76 2.82 19.07
C SER A 94 5.67 3.23 18.08
N ASN A 95 5.98 3.20 16.77
CA ASN A 95 5.08 3.58 15.70
C ASN A 95 3.91 2.59 15.55
N LEU A 96 4.06 1.32 15.94
CA LEU A 96 2.97 0.34 15.89
C LEU A 96 1.85 0.69 16.88
N THR A 97 2.22 1.02 18.11
CA THR A 97 1.24 1.47 19.12
C THR A 97 0.62 2.80 18.73
N GLU A 98 1.39 3.73 18.16
CA GLU A 98 0.85 4.99 17.65
C GLU A 98 -0.14 4.73 16.50
N TRP A 99 0.22 3.87 15.55
CA TRP A 99 -0.63 3.47 14.44
C TRP A 99 -1.95 2.84 14.91
N LEU A 100 -1.91 1.92 15.88
CA LEU A 100 -3.11 1.29 16.42
C LEU A 100 -4.07 2.35 17.01
N ASN A 101 -3.53 3.35 17.71
CA ASN A 101 -4.32 4.39 18.37
C ASN A 101 -4.88 5.45 17.40
N LYS A 102 -4.50 5.46 16.12
CA LYS A 102 -4.98 6.48 15.16
C LYS A 102 -6.43 6.27 14.74
N SER A 103 -6.92 5.04 14.73
CA SER A 103 -8.26 4.74 14.20
C SER A 103 -8.84 3.44 14.74
N VAL A 104 -10.16 3.42 14.90
CA VAL A 104 -10.91 2.21 15.26
C VAL A 104 -10.79 1.13 14.18
N LYS A 105 -10.58 1.52 12.91
CA LYS A 105 -10.33 0.56 11.82
C LYS A 105 -9.05 -0.24 12.06
N ASN A 106 -8.01 0.37 12.63
CA ASN A 106 -6.74 -0.29 12.92
C ASN A 106 -6.91 -1.33 14.03
N VAL A 107 -7.80 -1.07 14.98
CA VAL A 107 -8.18 -2.02 16.04
C VAL A 107 -8.93 -3.23 15.48
N ALA A 108 -9.67 -3.10 14.39
CA ALA A 108 -10.36 -4.23 13.76
C ALA A 108 -9.37 -5.30 13.25
N TYR A 109 -8.26 -4.88 12.62
CA TYR A 109 -7.21 -5.82 12.19
C TYR A 109 -6.52 -6.55 13.36
N LEU A 110 -6.53 -5.96 14.56
CA LEU A 110 -6.02 -6.64 15.75
C LEU A 110 -6.94 -7.79 16.18
N ASP A 111 -8.26 -7.61 16.10
CA ASP A 111 -9.22 -8.68 16.38
C ASP A 111 -9.10 -9.83 15.36
N GLU A 112 -8.91 -9.51 14.07
CA GLU A 112 -8.63 -10.51 13.03
C GLU A 112 -7.31 -11.25 13.28
N THR A 113 -6.24 -10.51 13.59
CA THR A 113 -4.93 -11.09 13.87
C THR A 113 -4.98 -12.10 15.01
N ILE A 114 -5.65 -11.73 16.11
CA ILE A 114 -5.76 -12.60 17.29
C ILE A 114 -6.53 -13.88 16.97
N LYS A 115 -7.55 -13.81 16.09
CA LYS A 115 -8.37 -14.96 15.70
C LYS A 115 -7.65 -15.89 14.74
N ASP A 116 -6.91 -15.34 13.78
CA ASP A 116 -6.46 -16.08 12.61
C ASP A 116 -4.98 -16.51 12.70
N PHE A 117 -4.15 -15.83 13.50
CA PHE A 117 -2.70 -16.04 13.51
C PHE A 117 -2.12 -16.44 14.86
N GLU A 118 -2.90 -16.41 15.95
CA GLU A 118 -2.46 -16.79 17.31
C GLU A 118 -1.07 -16.21 17.69
N PRO A 119 -0.88 -14.88 17.67
CA PRO A 119 0.42 -14.27 17.89
C PRO A 119 0.99 -14.61 19.28
N SER A 120 2.31 -14.81 19.34
CA SER A 120 3.01 -15.23 20.56
C SER A 120 3.16 -14.10 21.59
N ASP A 121 3.17 -12.85 21.12
CA ASP A 121 3.18 -11.67 21.98
C ASP A 121 2.46 -10.45 21.34
N ALA A 122 2.33 -9.38 22.13
CA ALA A 122 1.63 -8.18 21.70
C ALA A 122 2.34 -7.41 20.57
N GLY A 123 3.67 -7.47 20.50
CA GLY A 123 4.43 -6.84 19.42
C GLY A 123 4.19 -7.55 18.09
N GLU A 124 4.24 -8.88 18.10
CA GLU A 124 3.90 -9.71 16.94
C GLU A 124 2.46 -9.49 16.49
N ALA A 125 1.51 -9.45 17.43
CA ALA A 125 0.11 -9.16 17.12
C ALA A 125 -0.05 -7.81 16.39
N LEU A 126 0.64 -6.77 16.87
CA LEU A 126 0.60 -5.44 16.26
C LEU A 126 1.23 -5.42 14.87
N ALA A 127 2.36 -6.11 14.69
CA ALA A 127 3.03 -6.20 13.40
C ALA A 127 2.12 -6.87 12.36
N PHE A 128 1.57 -8.05 12.66
CA PHE A 128 0.64 -8.75 11.78
C PHE A 128 -0.62 -7.91 11.47
N SER A 129 -1.17 -7.23 12.47
CA SER A 129 -2.33 -6.34 12.26
C SER A 129 -2.03 -5.24 11.25
N GLN A 130 -0.84 -4.64 11.34
CA GLN A 130 -0.43 -3.62 10.39
C GLN A 130 -0.16 -4.23 9.01
N THR A 131 0.46 -5.40 8.92
CA THR A 131 0.66 -6.11 7.66
C THR A 131 -0.67 -6.37 6.96
N LEU A 132 -1.69 -6.85 7.68
CA LEU A 132 -3.04 -7.07 7.14
C LEU A 132 -3.64 -5.77 6.59
N SER A 133 -3.51 -4.67 7.31
CA SER A 133 -4.00 -3.36 6.86
C SER A 133 -3.30 -2.86 5.59
N ILE A 134 -1.97 -3.05 5.49
CA ILE A 134 -1.20 -2.71 4.28
C ILE A 134 -1.62 -3.61 3.11
N HIS A 135 -1.74 -4.91 3.36
CA HIS A 135 -2.16 -5.89 2.37
C HIS A 135 -3.54 -5.55 1.79
N GLU A 136 -4.51 -5.25 2.65
CA GLU A 136 -5.84 -4.81 2.21
C GLU A 136 -5.80 -3.51 1.39
N ALA A 137 -4.96 -2.55 1.80
CA ALA A 137 -4.79 -1.32 1.03
C ALA A 137 -4.24 -1.59 -0.38
N TYR A 138 -3.23 -2.46 -0.47
CA TYR A 138 -2.56 -2.79 -1.73
C TYR A 138 -3.49 -3.57 -2.65
N ASP A 139 -4.24 -4.51 -2.09
CA ASP A 139 -5.23 -5.29 -2.81
C ASP A 139 -6.34 -4.42 -3.39
N LYS A 140 -6.91 -3.51 -2.60
CA LYS A 140 -7.91 -2.57 -3.10
C LYS A 140 -7.33 -1.66 -4.18
N ALA A 141 -6.11 -1.17 -3.98
CA ALA A 141 -5.47 -0.31 -4.96
C ALA A 141 -5.24 -1.04 -6.30
N TYR A 142 -4.75 -2.27 -6.21
CA TYR A 142 -4.56 -3.16 -7.35
C TYR A 142 -5.88 -3.44 -8.09
N ASP A 143 -6.93 -3.84 -7.37
CA ASP A 143 -8.23 -4.16 -7.95
C ASP A 143 -8.86 -2.93 -8.62
N PHE A 144 -8.73 -1.75 -8.01
CA PHE A 144 -9.21 -0.50 -8.59
C PHE A 144 -8.51 -0.19 -9.92
N LEU A 145 -7.18 -0.31 -9.95
CA LEU A 145 -6.39 -0.04 -11.15
C LEU A 145 -6.64 -1.06 -12.27
N LYS A 146 -7.01 -2.28 -11.89
CA LYS A 146 -7.34 -3.36 -12.83
C LYS A 146 -8.76 -3.23 -13.41
N ASN A 147 -9.74 -2.84 -12.60
CA ASN A 147 -11.16 -2.93 -12.96
C ASN A 147 -11.75 -1.69 -13.64
N LYS A 148 -11.05 -0.54 -13.66
CA LYS A 148 -11.51 0.63 -14.43
C LYS A 148 -11.16 0.53 -15.91
N LYS A 149 -12.11 -0.01 -16.68
CA LYS A 149 -12.25 0.23 -18.13
C LYS A 149 -12.69 1.66 -18.42
#